data_AF-E3N628-F1
#
_entry.id   AF-E3N628-F1
#
_cell.length_a   1.000
_cell.length_b   1.000
_cell.length_c   1.000
_cell.angle_alpha   90.00
_cell.angle_beta   90.00
_cell.angle_gamma   90.00
#
_symmetry.space_group_name_H-M   'P 1'
#
loop_
_entity.id
_entity.type
_entity.pdbx_description
1 polymer ?
#
loop_
_entity_poly.entity_id
_entity_poly.type
_entity_poly.pdbx_seq_one_letter_code
_entity_poly.pdbx_strand_id
1 'polypeptide(L)'
;MENMSSKMSSTEPGVRLSINLRERCRMHDLNEALDDLRAVIPYAHGGSVRKLSKIATLLLAKNHIIMQAKAIEELSELVSELKKKTSSENFNLDKELSKKGSL
;
A
#
# COMPACT_ATOMS: atom_id res chain seq x y z
N MET A 1 -48.61 -42.68 3.53
CA MET A 1 -48.24 -42.05 4.81
C MET A 1 -46.92 -41.35 4.61
N GLU A 2 -46.87 -40.09 4.99
CA GLU A 2 -46.04 -39.03 4.41
C GLU A 2 -44.56 -39.08 4.79
N ASN A 3 -43.72 -38.70 3.82
CA ASN A 3 -42.39 -38.11 3.91
C ASN A 3 -41.78 -37.89 5.30
N MET A 4 -40.80 -38.74 5.66
CA MET A 4 -39.81 -38.45 6.69
C MET A 4 -38.64 -37.63 6.10
N SER A 5 -38.95 -36.50 5.46
CA SER A 5 -37.96 -35.46 5.20
C SER A 5 -37.95 -34.51 6.39
N SER A 6 -37.43 -35.01 7.52
CA SER A 6 -37.24 -34.20 8.73
C SER A 6 -36.04 -33.27 8.51
N LYS A 7 -36.34 -32.17 7.81
CA LYS A 7 -35.85 -30.82 8.06
C LYS A 7 -34.64 -30.77 9.01
N MET A 8 -33.44 -30.70 8.42
CA MET A 8 -32.20 -30.35 9.14
C MET A 8 -32.45 -29.02 9.85
N SER A 9 -32.70 -29.11 11.15
CA SER A 9 -32.86 -27.96 12.02
C SER A 9 -31.50 -27.29 12.14
N SER A 10 -31.47 -25.98 11.95
CA SER A 10 -30.30 -25.10 12.03
C SER A 10 -29.72 -24.95 13.46
N THR A 11 -29.94 -25.95 14.32
CA THR A 11 -29.67 -25.90 15.76
C THR A 11 -28.81 -27.06 16.26
N GLU A 12 -28.11 -27.79 15.38
CA GLU A 12 -27.11 -28.78 15.80
C GLU A 12 -25.86 -28.07 16.38
N PRO A 13 -25.46 -28.34 17.63
CA PRO A 13 -24.30 -27.73 18.28
C PRO A 13 -23.01 -27.79 17.44
N GLY A 14 -22.84 -28.86 16.65
CA GLY A 14 -21.70 -29.02 15.74
C GLY A 14 -21.64 -27.99 14.61
N VAL A 15 -22.79 -27.54 14.09
CA VAL A 15 -22.86 -26.52 13.04
C VAL A 15 -22.49 -25.14 13.59
N ARG A 16 -22.97 -24.82 14.80
CA ARG A 16 -22.60 -23.56 15.48
C ARG A 16 -21.11 -23.50 15.78
N LEU A 17 -20.53 -24.60 16.28
CA LEU A 17 -19.10 -24.69 16.58
C LEU A 17 -18.23 -24.58 15.31
N SER A 18 -18.62 -25.24 14.22
CA SER A 18 -17.86 -25.18 12.96
C SER A 18 -17.90 -23.78 12.33
N ILE A 19 -19.04 -23.08 12.40
CA ILE A 19 -19.17 -21.69 11.95
C ILE A 19 -18.29 -20.76 12.80
N ASN A 20 -18.32 -20.89 14.13
CA ASN A 20 -17.50 -20.07 15.03
C ASN A 20 -16.00 -20.30 14.81
N LEU A 21 -15.60 -21.55 14.57
CA LEU A 21 -14.21 -21.88 14.25
C LEU A 21 -13.79 -21.21 12.94
N ARG A 22 -14.62 -21.32 11.89
CA ARG A 22 -14.35 -20.71 10.59
C ARG A 22 -14.20 -19.20 10.69
N GLU A 23 -15.09 -18.52 11.41
CA GLU A 23 -14.99 -17.06 11.57
C GLU A 23 -13.77 -16.65 12.39
N ARG A 24 -13.37 -17.46 13.38
CA ARG A 24 -12.09 -17.23 14.08
C ARG A 24 -10.92 -17.31 13.12
N CYS A 25 -10.82 -18.36 12.30
CA CYS A 25 -9.76 -18.48 11.29
C CYS A 25 -9.75 -17.27 10.35
N ARG A 26 -10.90 -16.90 9.79
CA ARG A 26 -11.04 -15.72 8.92
C ARG A 26 -10.55 -14.43 9.59
N MET A 27 -10.85 -14.26 10.88
CA MET A 27 -10.38 -13.12 11.66
C MET A 27 -8.88 -13.16 11.96
N HIS A 28 -8.26 -14.35 12.05
CA HIS A 28 -6.80 -14.47 12.19
C HIS A 28 -6.11 -14.07 10.90
N ASP A 29 -6.55 -14.59 9.75
CA ASP A 29 -6.01 -14.23 8.42
C ASP A 29 -6.09 -12.71 8.20
N LEU A 30 -7.23 -12.10 8.57
CA LEU A 30 -7.41 -10.65 8.47
C LEU A 30 -6.46 -9.86 9.39
N ASN A 31 -6.21 -10.36 10.61
CA ASN A 31 -5.31 -9.69 11.53
C ASN A 31 -3.85 -9.83 11.09
N GLU A 32 -3.47 -10.97 10.51
CA GLU A 32 -2.15 -11.21 9.93
C GLU A 32 -1.88 -10.24 8.77
N ALA A 33 -2.80 -10.14 7.80
CA ALA A 33 -2.69 -9.17 6.71
C ALA A 33 -2.61 -7.70 7.21
N LEU A 34 -3.28 -7.38 8.32
CA LEU A 34 -3.22 -6.05 8.91
C LEU A 34 -1.89 -5.81 9.65
N ASP A 35 -1.24 -6.84 10.15
CA ASP A 35 0.10 -6.75 10.75
C ASP A 35 1.17 -6.61 9.66
N ASP A 36 1.02 -7.30 8.53
CA ASP A 36 1.84 -7.07 7.33
C ASP A 36 1.71 -5.63 6.82
N LEU A 37 0.48 -5.09 6.83
CA LEU A 37 0.26 -3.68 6.50
C LEU A 37 0.98 -2.74 7.48
N ARG A 38 1.03 -3.07 8.78
CA ARG A 38 1.81 -2.27 9.75
C ARG A 38 3.29 -2.32 9.42
N ALA A 39 3.82 -3.47 8.99
CA ALA A 39 5.23 -3.65 8.64
C ALA A 39 5.73 -2.63 7.61
N VAL A 40 4.87 -2.16 6.71
CA VAL A 40 5.23 -1.22 5.63
C VAL A 40 4.87 0.24 5.92
N ILE A 41 4.19 0.54 7.03
CA ILE A 41 3.82 1.92 7.38
C ILE A 41 5.02 2.64 8.02
N PRO A 42 5.41 3.82 7.51
CA PRO A 42 6.45 4.64 8.13
C PRO A 42 6.11 5.00 9.58
N TYR A 43 7.12 5.02 10.45
CA TYR A 43 6.99 5.39 11.88
C TYR A 43 6.12 4.45 12.73
N ALA A 44 5.63 3.34 12.16
CA ALA A 44 4.91 2.31 12.91
C ALA A 44 5.83 1.36 13.69
N HIS A 45 7.15 1.52 13.55
CA HIS A 45 8.18 0.62 14.10
C HIS A 45 9.14 1.34 15.03
N GLY A 46 9.55 0.64 16.09
CA GLY A 46 10.58 1.08 17.02
C GLY A 46 10.44 0.35 18.36
N GLY A 47 11.56 0.01 19.02
CA GLY A 47 11.55 -0.79 20.26
C GLY A 47 10.76 -0.18 21.43
N SER A 48 10.41 1.11 21.35
CA SER A 48 9.57 1.82 22.32
C SER A 48 8.19 2.22 21.78
N VAL A 49 7.86 1.90 20.52
CA VAL A 49 6.60 2.31 19.88
C VAL A 49 5.56 1.22 20.06
N ARG A 50 4.43 1.58 20.68
CA ARG A 50 3.32 0.65 20.92
C ARG A 50 2.65 0.24 19.62
N LYS A 51 2.22 -1.03 19.51
CA LYS A 51 1.43 -1.53 18.38
C LYS A 51 0.21 -0.63 18.11
N LEU A 52 0.11 -0.18 16.86
CA LEU A 52 -0.97 0.68 16.40
C LEU A 52 -2.33 -0.04 16.40
N SER A 53 -3.39 0.71 16.75
CA SER A 53 -4.76 0.22 16.62
C SER A 53 -5.12 -0.06 15.16
N LYS A 54 -6.18 -0.85 14.91
CA LYS A 54 -6.64 -1.14 13.54
C LYS A 54 -7.00 0.13 12.79
N ILE A 55 -7.69 1.07 13.46
CA ILE A 55 -8.10 2.36 12.88
C ILE A 55 -6.87 3.22 12.56
N ALA A 56 -5.92 3.33 13.50
CA ALA A 56 -4.70 4.11 13.28
C ALA A 56 -3.88 3.54 12.12
N THR A 57 -3.77 2.22 12.03
CA THR A 57 -3.09 1.53 10.93
C THR A 57 -3.71 1.88 9.58
N LEU A 58 -5.04 1.79 9.45
CA LEU A 58 -5.75 2.11 8.21
C LEU A 58 -5.62 3.60 7.83
N LEU A 59 -5.68 4.50 8.82
CA LEU A 59 -5.53 5.93 8.60
C LEU A 59 -4.12 6.26 8.08
N LEU A 60 -3.08 5.73 8.71
CA LEU A 60 -1.70 5.95 8.30
C LEU A 60 -1.41 5.32 6.93
N ALA A 61 -1.91 4.11 6.67
CA ALA A 61 -1.79 3.47 5.36
C ALA A 61 -2.37 4.34 4.24
N LYS A 62 -3.59 4.85 4.43
CA LYS A 62 -4.24 5.75 3.45
C LYS A 62 -3.40 7.01 3.21
N ASN A 63 -2.94 7.64 4.29
CA ASN A 63 -2.16 8.87 4.19
C ASN A 63 -0.80 8.62 3.53
N HIS A 64 -0.18 7.47 3.82
CA HIS A 64 1.08 7.07 3.22
C HIS A 64 0.96 6.91 1.69
N ILE A 65 -0.10 6.25 1.21
CA ILE A 65 -0.37 6.12 -0.24
C ILE A 65 -0.51 7.49 -0.90
N ILE A 66 -1.29 8.40 -0.31
CA ILE A 66 -1.49 9.75 -0.85
C ILE A 66 -0.17 10.52 -0.92
N MET A 67 0.64 10.45 0.15
CA MET A 67 1.93 11.12 0.21
C MET A 67 2.91 10.56 -0.83
N GLN A 68 2.96 9.24 -0.99
CA GLN A 68 3.80 8.60 -2.01
C GLN A 68 3.38 9.00 -3.43
N ALA A 69 2.07 9.03 -3.72
CA ALA A 69 1.58 9.47 -5.03
C ALA A 69 1.99 10.91 -5.34
N LYS A 70 1.84 11.82 -4.38
CA LYS A 70 2.27 13.22 -4.52
C LYS A 70 3.79 13.33 -4.72
N ALA A 71 4.58 12.60 -3.94
CA ALA A 71 6.03 12.60 -4.08
C ALA A 71 6.49 12.10 -5.47
N ILE A 72 5.81 11.11 -6.04
CA ILE A 72 6.10 10.61 -7.39
C ILE A 72 5.80 11.67 -8.45
N GLU A 73 4.71 12.42 -8.31
CA GLU A 73 4.36 13.53 -9.22
C GLU A 73 5.44 14.63 -9.18
N GLU A 74 5.78 15.12 -7.98
CA GLU A 74 6.81 16.14 -7.79
C GLU A 74 8.19 15.71 -8.33
N LEU A 75 8.59 14.46 -8.08
CA LEU A 75 9.86 13.93 -8.62
C LEU A 75 9.83 13.79 -10.14
N SER A 76 8.68 13.45 -10.74
CA SER A 76 8.53 13.35 -12.18
C SER A 76 8.65 14.72 -12.87
N GLU A 77 8.10 15.77 -12.25
CA GLU A 77 8.26 17.15 -12.69
C GLU A 77 9.72 17.58 -12.60
N LEU A 78 10.37 17.35 -11.47
CA LEU A 78 11.79 17.68 -11.27
C LEU A 78 12.70 16.99 -12.29
N VAL A 79 12.47 15.69 -12.56
CA VAL A 79 13.20 14.95 -13.59
C VAL A 79 12.97 15.56 -14.98
N SER A 80 11.75 16.00 -15.28
CA SER A 80 11.42 16.64 -16.56
C SER A 80 12.12 17.99 -16.72
N GLU A 81 12.20 18.79 -15.65
CA GLU A 81 12.96 20.05 -15.64
C GLU A 81 14.46 19.82 -15.82
N LEU A 82 15.04 18.85 -15.12
CA LEU A 82 16.46 18.51 -15.25
C LEU A 82 16.79 18.08 -16.68
N LYS A 83 15.97 17.22 -17.31
CA LYS A 83 16.14 16.82 -18.71
C LYS A 83 16.10 18.01 -19.67
N LYS A 84 15.22 18.98 -19.44
CA LYS A 84 15.15 20.22 -20.24
C LYS A 84 16.42 21.07 -20.07
N LYS A 85 16.91 21.21 -18.83
CA LYS A 85 18.14 21.97 -18.53
C LYS A 85 19.36 21.32 -19.18
N THR A 86 19.57 20.02 -18.99
CA THR A 86 20.68 19.28 -19.61
C THR A 86 20.65 19.36 -21.14
N SER A 87 19.46 19.27 -21.77
CA SER A 87 19.34 19.42 -23.23
C SER A 87 19.70 20.84 -23.71
N SER A 88 19.35 21.86 -22.92
CA SER A 88 19.65 23.26 -23.24
C SER A 88 21.13 23.60 -23.02
N GLU A 89 21.77 23.02 -22.00
CA GLU A 89 23.20 23.13 -21.74
C GLU A 89 24.01 22.49 -22.89
N ASN A 90 23.65 21.28 -23.34
CA ASN A 90 24.30 20.63 -24.48
C ASN A 90 24.22 21.46 -25.77
N PHE A 91 23.06 22.08 -26.06
CA PHE A 91 22.92 22.94 -27.25
C PHE A 91 23.79 24.22 -27.18
N ASN A 92 24.03 24.75 -25.98
CA ASN A 92 24.92 25.89 -25.81
C ASN A 92 26.41 25.52 -26.00
N LEU A 93 26.84 24.35 -25.50
CA LEU A 93 28.20 23.86 -25.73
C LEU A 93 28.50 23.67 -27.22
N ASP A 94 27.56 23.10 -27.98
CA ASP A 94 27.73 22.89 -29.43
C ASP A 94 27.88 24.22 -30.19
N LYS A 95 27.11 25.25 -29.81
CA LYS A 95 27.27 26.61 -30.38
C LYS A 95 28.63 27.23 -30.03
N GLU A 96 29.13 27.00 -28.83
CA GLU A 96 30.40 27.57 -28.39
C GLU A 96 31.60 26.87 -29.05
N LEU A 97 31.53 25.56 -29.26
CA LEU A 97 32.49 24.78 -30.03
C LEU A 97 32.49 25.20 -31.51
N SER A 98 31.31 25.38 -32.11
CA SER A 98 31.20 25.82 -33.51
C SER A 98 31.77 27.23 -33.74
N LYS A 99 31.75 28.12 -32.74
CA LYS A 99 32.35 29.46 -32.85
C LYS A 99 33.88 29.45 -32.74
N LYS A 100 34.47 28.48 -32.03
CA LYS A 100 35.93 28.39 -31.85
C LYS A 100 36.66 27.77 -33.05
N GLY A 101 35.97 27.05 -33.94
CA GLY A 101 36.55 26.43 -35.14
C GLY A 101 36.61 27.31 -36.40
N SER A 102 36.17 28.59 -36.34
CA SER A 102 36.16 29.52 -37.48
C SER A 102 37.23 30.63 -37.41
N LEU A 103 38.27 30.47 -36.59
CA LEU A 103 39.43 31.37 -36.56
C LEU A 103 40.63 30.73 -37.25
#